data_AF-A0A847DVJ8-F1
#
_entry.id   AF-A0A847DVJ8-F1
#
_cell.length_a   1.000
_cell.length_b   1.000
_cell.length_c   1.000
_cell.angle_alpha   90.00
_cell.angle_beta   90.00
_cell.angle_gamma   90.00
#
_symmetry.space_group_name_H-M   'P 1'
#
loop_
_entity.id
_entity.type
_entity.pdbx_description
1 polymer ?
#
loop_
_entity_poly.entity_id
_entity_poly.type
_entity_poly.pdbx_seq_one_letter_code
_entity_poly.pdbx_strand_id
1 'polypeptide(L)'
;SSIGDFVEQTNAAIEKAFPGIRMVVFGHLGDGNLHYNVSPPADRTGPEHEDWFLGLQPALNLLVHDAVAAFDGSISAEHGLGQLRRDEAARYKSPVEMALMRRLKTAFDPLGIMNPGKFLSSD
;
A
#
# COMPACT_ATOMS: atom_id res chain seq x y z
N SER A 1 -4.74 -0.57 21.10
CA SER A 1 -4.61 -0.96 19.69
C SER A 1 -5.60 -0.13 18.89
N SER A 2 -5.20 0.41 17.74
CA SER A 2 -6.04 1.24 16.85
C SER A 2 -6.64 0.44 15.67
N ILE A 3 -6.45 -0.88 15.65
CA ILE A 3 -6.85 -1.75 14.52
C ILE A 3 -8.37 -1.73 14.27
N GLY A 4 -9.18 -1.75 15.33
CA GLY A 4 -10.64 -1.69 15.20
C GLY A 4 -11.08 -0.40 14.53
N ASP A 5 -10.62 0.73 15.06
CA ASP A 5 -10.91 2.07 14.52
C ASP A 5 -10.39 2.24 13.09
N PHE A 6 -9.19 1.72 12.78
CA PHE A 6 -8.64 1.73 11.44
C PHE A 6 -9.53 0.99 10.44
N VAL A 7 -9.97 -0.23 10.78
CA VAL A 7 -10.84 -1.03 9.91
C VAL A 7 -12.19 -0.36 9.73
N GLU A 8 -12.81 0.14 10.80
CA GLU A 8 -14.11 0.81 10.74
C GLU A 8 -14.05 2.07 9.86
N GLN A 9 -13.10 2.96 10.11
CA GLN A 9 -12.97 4.23 9.40
C GLN A 9 -12.57 4.02 7.93
N THR A 10 -11.65 3.10 7.66
CA THR A 10 -11.18 2.82 6.28
C THR A 10 -12.27 2.11 5.47
N ASN A 11 -13.01 1.17 6.07
CA ASN A 11 -14.17 0.54 5.42
C ASN A 11 -15.23 1.58 5.03
N ALA A 12 -15.58 2.49 5.95
CA ALA A 12 -16.55 3.54 5.69
C ALA A 12 -16.08 4.51 4.58
N ALA A 13 -14.79 4.86 4.57
CA ALA A 13 -14.20 5.68 3.52
C ALA A 13 -14.22 4.99 2.15
N ILE A 14 -13.90 3.70 2.09
CA ILE A 14 -13.97 2.90 0.85
C ILE A 14 -15.41 2.82 0.37
N GLU A 15 -16.38 2.46 1.21
CA GLU A 15 -17.79 2.34 0.80
C GLU A 15 -18.33 3.68 0.26
N LYS A 16 -17.92 4.80 0.86
CA LYS A 16 -18.30 6.14 0.38
C LYS A 16 -17.69 6.47 -0.99
N ALA A 17 -16.43 6.12 -1.21
CA ALA A 17 -15.70 6.46 -2.44
C ALA A 17 -15.96 5.48 -3.58
N PHE A 18 -16.19 4.20 -3.25
CA PHE A 18 -16.35 3.09 -4.18
C PHE A 18 -17.51 2.18 -3.72
N PRO A 19 -18.77 2.63 -3.85
CA PRO A 19 -19.93 1.89 -3.36
C PRO A 19 -19.99 0.46 -3.87
N GLY A 20 -20.26 -0.48 -2.97
CA GLY A 20 -20.37 -1.90 -3.29
C GLY A 20 -19.05 -2.66 -3.43
N ILE A 21 -17.88 -2.00 -3.32
CA ILE A 21 -16.61 -2.71 -3.15
C ILE A 21 -16.66 -3.49 -1.83
N ARG A 22 -16.23 -4.74 -1.85
CA ARG A 22 -16.32 -5.64 -0.69
C ARG A 22 -14.96 -5.81 -0.06
N MET A 23 -14.81 -5.37 1.17
CA MET A 23 -13.58 -5.52 1.94
C MET A 23 -13.44 -6.96 2.46
N VAL A 24 -12.25 -7.53 2.30
CA VAL A 24 -11.86 -8.86 2.78
C VAL A 24 -10.63 -8.68 3.66
N VAL A 25 -10.85 -8.42 4.94
CA VAL A 25 -9.81 -8.04 5.91
C VAL A 25 -9.59 -9.17 6.90
N PHE A 26 -8.36 -9.69 6.95
CA PHE A 26 -7.92 -10.71 7.90
C PHE A 26 -6.43 -10.51 8.21
N GLY A 27 -5.88 -11.15 9.23
CA GLY A 27 -4.44 -11.08 9.49
C GLY A 27 -4.03 -11.51 10.87
N HIS A 28 -2.81 -11.11 11.24
CA HIS A 28 -2.13 -11.49 12.45
C HIS A 28 -2.35 -10.42 13.52
N LEU A 29 -3.45 -10.53 14.27
CA LEU A 29 -3.79 -9.51 15.27
C LEU A 29 -2.73 -9.36 16.38
N GLY A 30 -1.95 -10.42 16.64
CA GLY A 30 -0.92 -10.43 17.69
C GLY A 30 0.26 -9.49 17.44
N ASP A 31 0.58 -9.21 16.17
CA ASP A 31 1.64 -8.27 15.75
C ASP A 31 1.09 -7.02 15.06
N GLY A 32 -0.21 -6.97 14.81
CA GLY A 32 -0.91 -5.85 14.21
C GLY A 32 -0.85 -5.80 12.68
N ASN A 33 -0.47 -6.90 12.02
CA ASN A 33 -0.46 -7.01 10.57
C ASN A 33 -1.84 -7.40 10.01
N LEU A 34 -2.32 -6.65 9.01
CA LEU A 34 -3.56 -6.91 8.29
C LEU A 34 -3.31 -7.14 6.79
N HIS A 35 -3.88 -8.21 6.27
CA HIS A 35 -4.15 -8.40 4.85
C HIS A 35 -5.45 -7.69 4.49
N TYR A 36 -5.32 -6.46 4.01
CA TYR A 36 -6.45 -5.61 3.63
C TYR A 36 -6.76 -5.78 2.15
N ASN A 37 -7.56 -6.79 1.81
CA ASN A 37 -7.96 -7.04 0.42
C ASN A 37 -9.33 -6.45 0.11
N VAL A 38 -9.60 -6.24 -1.18
CA VAL A 38 -10.90 -5.84 -1.69
C VAL A 38 -11.33 -6.75 -2.83
N SER A 39 -12.64 -6.89 -3.02
CA SER A 39 -13.24 -7.63 -4.12
C SER A 39 -14.27 -6.75 -4.83
N PRO A 40 -14.53 -6.97 -6.13
CA PRO A 40 -15.54 -6.21 -6.85
C PRO A 40 -16.95 -6.44 -6.24
N PRO A 41 -17.91 -5.55 -6.56
CA PRO A 41 -19.31 -5.77 -6.25
C PRO A 41 -19.79 -7.14 -6.70
N ALA A 42 -20.68 -7.76 -5.93
CA ALA A 42 -21.11 -9.14 -6.17
C ALA A 42 -21.81 -9.33 -7.53
N ASP A 43 -22.38 -8.27 -8.09
CA ASP A 43 -23.00 -8.21 -9.41
C ASP A 43 -22.02 -7.86 -10.55
N ARG A 44 -20.73 -7.66 -10.25
CA ARG A 44 -19.69 -7.23 -11.20
C ARG A 44 -18.41 -8.06 -11.11
N THR A 45 -18.54 -9.39 -11.07
CA THR A 45 -17.41 -10.32 -10.97
C THR A 45 -17.01 -10.97 -12.30
N GLY A 46 -17.73 -10.70 -13.39
CA GLY A 46 -17.43 -11.26 -14.71
C GLY A 46 -16.15 -10.66 -15.32
N PRO A 47 -15.50 -11.38 -16.28
CA PRO A 47 -14.28 -10.89 -16.95
C PRO A 47 -14.43 -9.52 -17.61
N GLU A 48 -15.63 -9.17 -18.06
CA GLU A 48 -15.97 -7.87 -18.64
C GLU A 48 -15.79 -6.68 -17.67
N HIS A 49 -15.64 -6.95 -16.37
CA HIS A 49 -15.44 -5.95 -15.33
C HIS A 49 -14.00 -5.89 -14.80
N GLU A 50 -13.10 -6.76 -15.29
CA GLU A 50 -11.72 -6.87 -14.77
C GLU A 50 -10.95 -5.56 -14.95
N ASP A 51 -10.91 -5.01 -16.17
CA ASP A 51 -10.20 -3.76 -16.44
C ASP A 51 -10.75 -2.58 -15.64
N TRP A 52 -12.07 -2.54 -15.45
CA TRP A 52 -12.70 -1.52 -14.60
C TRP A 52 -12.23 -1.65 -13.16
N PHE A 53 -12.25 -2.87 -12.60
CA PHE A 53 -11.86 -3.11 -11.21
C PHE A 53 -10.37 -2.84 -10.98
N LEU A 54 -9.51 -3.31 -11.88
CA LEU A 54 -8.06 -3.05 -11.84
C LEU A 54 -7.78 -1.54 -11.99
N GLY A 55 -8.56 -0.82 -12.79
CA GLY A 55 -8.49 0.63 -12.92
C GLY A 55 -8.73 1.40 -11.62
N LEU A 56 -9.41 0.80 -10.63
CA LEU A 56 -9.62 1.41 -9.31
C LEU A 56 -8.39 1.33 -8.40
N GLN A 57 -7.43 0.44 -8.71
CA GLN A 57 -6.30 0.13 -7.84
C GLN A 57 -5.52 1.37 -7.38
N PRO A 58 -5.13 2.34 -8.25
CA PRO A 58 -4.34 3.48 -7.80
C PRO A 58 -5.07 4.36 -6.78
N ALA A 59 -6.38 4.57 -6.97
CA ALA A 59 -7.19 5.39 -6.07
C ALA A 59 -7.51 4.67 -4.75
N LEU A 60 -7.77 3.36 -4.81
CA LEU A 60 -7.94 2.52 -3.62
C LEU A 60 -6.66 2.43 -2.78
N ASN A 61 -5.51 2.19 -3.42
CA ASN A 61 -4.21 2.18 -2.75
C ASN A 61 -3.96 3.50 -2.04
N LEU A 62 -4.15 4.63 -2.73
CA LEU A 62 -3.94 5.94 -2.13
C LEU A 62 -4.82 6.15 -0.89
N LEU A 63 -6.12 5.85 -0.98
CA LEU A 63 -7.05 5.98 0.14
C LEU A 63 -6.62 5.12 1.33
N VAL A 64 -6.30 3.84 1.10
CA VAL A 64 -5.90 2.92 2.16
C VAL A 64 -4.55 3.31 2.75
N HIS A 65 -3.57 3.69 1.92
CA HIS A 65 -2.25 4.07 2.38
C HIS A 65 -2.25 5.38 3.17
N ASP A 66 -3.08 6.36 2.78
CA ASP A 66 -3.30 7.58 3.55
C ASP A 66 -3.95 7.28 4.90
N ALA A 67 -4.92 6.36 4.94
CA ALA A 67 -5.51 5.89 6.20
C ALA A 67 -4.45 5.19 7.08
N VAL A 68 -3.65 4.28 6.52
CA VAL A 68 -2.56 3.61 7.25
C VAL A 68 -1.59 4.65 7.85
N ALA A 69 -1.21 5.68 7.08
CA ALA A 69 -0.32 6.74 7.55
C ALA A 69 -0.96 7.60 8.65
N ALA A 70 -2.25 7.92 8.56
CA ALA A 70 -2.97 8.66 9.59
C ALA A 70 -3.09 7.89 10.92
N PHE A 71 -2.95 6.56 10.87
CA PHE A 71 -2.91 5.67 12.02
C PHE A 71 -1.49 5.29 12.46
N ASP A 72 -0.47 6.02 11.99
CA ASP A 72 0.96 5.77 12.26
C ASP A 72 1.42 4.33 11.89
N GLY A 73 0.78 3.74 10.88
CA GLY A 73 1.06 2.39 10.40
C GLY A 73 2.10 2.31 9.27
N SER A 74 2.37 1.09 8.80
CA SER A 74 3.24 0.83 7.65
C SER A 74 2.44 0.30 6.46
N ILE A 75 2.61 0.90 5.27
CA ILE A 75 1.97 0.45 4.03
C ILE A 75 2.51 -0.90 3.51
N SER A 76 3.56 -1.42 4.13
CA SER A 76 4.08 -2.75 3.88
C SER A 76 4.65 -3.32 5.18
N ALA A 77 3.90 -4.24 5.80
CA ALA A 77 4.31 -4.90 7.03
C ALA A 77 5.34 -6.01 6.76
N GLU A 78 5.10 -6.86 5.75
CA GLU A 78 5.90 -8.08 5.52
C GLU A 78 6.43 -8.21 4.09
N HIS A 79 5.65 -7.83 3.07
CA HIS A 79 5.98 -8.11 1.67
C HIS A 79 7.10 -7.23 1.09
N GLY A 80 7.54 -6.20 1.82
CA GLY A 80 8.49 -5.21 1.35
C GLY A 80 7.92 -4.28 0.28
N LEU A 81 8.78 -3.47 -0.34
CA LEU A 81 8.38 -2.46 -1.33
C LEU A 81 8.51 -2.94 -2.77
N GLY A 82 9.59 -3.66 -3.07
CA GLY A 82 9.94 -4.09 -4.43
C GLY A 82 9.95 -2.91 -5.41
N GLN A 83 9.41 -3.13 -6.60
CA GLN A 83 9.10 -2.06 -7.56
C GLN A 83 7.68 -1.52 -7.37
N LEU A 84 6.73 -2.40 -7.01
CA LEU A 84 5.30 -2.11 -6.98
C LEU A 84 4.94 -0.97 -6.02
N ARG A 85 5.50 -0.95 -4.80
CA ARG A 85 5.16 0.03 -3.76
C ARG A 85 6.26 1.08 -3.54
N ARG A 86 7.30 1.08 -4.38
CA ARG A 86 8.49 1.94 -4.23
C ARG A 86 8.10 3.42 -4.23
N ASP A 87 7.36 3.84 -5.25
CA ASP A 87 7.04 5.25 -5.46
C ASP A 87 5.93 5.72 -4.52
N GLU A 88 5.02 4.83 -4.14
CA GLU A 88 4.01 5.09 -3.12
C GLU A 88 4.66 5.25 -1.73
N ALA A 89 5.58 4.36 -1.35
CA ALA A 89 6.26 4.41 -0.06
C ALA A 89 7.04 5.70 0.16
N ALA A 90 7.62 6.27 -0.90
CA ALA A 90 8.34 7.54 -0.82
C ALA A 90 7.46 8.70 -0.31
N ARG A 91 6.13 8.61 -0.47
CA ARG A 91 5.17 9.62 0.03
C ARG A 91 5.02 9.58 1.56
N TYR A 92 5.22 8.42 2.16
CA TYR A 92 4.99 8.17 3.58
C TYR A 92 6.29 8.06 4.39
N LYS A 93 7.44 8.34 3.76
CA LYS A 93 8.75 8.35 4.39
C LYS A 93 9.26 9.77 4.54
N SER A 94 9.91 10.04 5.67
CA SER A 94 10.52 11.34 5.89
C SER A 94 11.65 11.59 4.88
N PRO A 95 11.91 12.86 4.52
CA PRO A 95 13.06 13.20 3.67
C PRO A 95 14.39 12.69 4.22
N VAL A 96 14.52 12.60 5.55
CA VAL A 96 15.72 12.11 6.24
C VAL A 96 15.89 10.59 6.03
N GLU A 97 14.84 9.80 6.23
CA GLU A 97 14.87 8.36 5.94
C GLU A 97 15.23 8.10 4.48
N MET A 98 14.60 8.82 3.55
CA MET A 98 14.86 8.67 2.12
C MET A 98 16.31 9.03 1.77
N ALA A 99 16.84 10.13 2.32
CA ALA A 99 18.23 10.53 2.11
C ALA A 99 19.22 9.49 2.67
N LEU A 100 18.94 8.93 3.85
CA LEU A 100 19.77 7.90 4.46
C LEU A 100 19.78 6.62 3.62
N MET A 101 18.61 6.15 3.17
CA MET A 101 18.50 4.98 2.31
C MET A 101 19.29 5.16 1.01
N ARG A 102 19.20 6.33 0.36
CA ARG A 102 19.98 6.65 -0.85
C ARG A 102 21.48 6.65 -0.57
N ARG A 103 21.93 7.26 0.53
CA ARG A 103 23.36 7.26 0.92
C ARG A 103 23.90 5.85 1.14
N LEU A 104 23.15 4.99 1.83
CA LEU A 104 23.54 3.60 2.03
C LEU A 104 23.60 2.85 0.70
N LYS A 105 22.60 3.02 -0.18
CA LYS A 105 22.58 2.40 -1.50
C LYS A 105 23.82 2.79 -2.32
N THR A 106 24.16 4.07 -2.38
CA THR A 106 25.36 4.54 -3.11
C THR A 106 26.66 4.03 -2.49
N ALA A 107 26.75 3.93 -1.16
CA ALA A 107 27.95 3.43 -0.49
C ALA A 107 28.23 1.95 -0.79
N PHE A 108 27.19 1.12 -0.87
CA PHE A 108 27.34 -0.33 -1.13
C PHE A 108 27.27 -0.70 -2.61
N ASP A 109 26.59 0.09 -3.44
CA ASP A 109 26.40 -0.18 -4.87
C ASP A 109 26.58 1.12 -5.69
N PRO A 110 27.81 1.66 -5.78
CA PRO A 110 28.08 2.90 -6.50
C PRO A 110 27.85 2.79 -8.01
N LEU A 111 27.83 1.57 -8.57
CA LEU A 111 27.56 1.32 -9.99
C LEU A 111 26.07 1.07 -10.28
N GLY A 112 25.22 0.98 -9.24
CA GLY A 112 23.78 0.77 -9.40
C GLY A 112 23.40 -0.58 -10.01
N ILE A 113 24.26 -1.61 -9.91
CA ILE A 113 24.06 -2.91 -10.55
C ILE A 113 23.30 -3.91 -9.66
N MET A 114 23.19 -3.64 -8.36
CA MET A 114 22.48 -4.50 -7.42
C MET A 114 21.00 -4.17 -7.42
N ASN A 115 20.23 -4.87 -8.26
CA ASN A 115 18.76 -4.81 -8.29
C ASN A 115 18.19 -3.41 -8.59
N PRO A 116 18.54 -2.81 -9.76
CA PRO A 116 18.15 -1.45 -10.10
C PRO A 116 16.63 -1.27 -10.13
N GLY A 117 16.19 -0.08 -9.74
CA GLY A 117 14.78 0.33 -9.77
C GLY A 117 13.88 -0.32 -8.70
N LYS A 118 14.42 -1.09 -7.77
CA LYS A 118 13.65 -1.64 -6.64
C LYS A 118 14.04 -0.93 -5.35
N PHE A 119 13.08 -0.79 -4.44
CA PHE A 119 13.19 -0.12 -3.13
C PHE A 119 13.45 1.40 -3.19
N LEU A 120 14.33 1.88 -4.06
CA LEU A 120 14.54 3.30 -4.36
C LEU A 120 14.44 3.54 -5.87
N SER A 121 13.92 4.70 -6.27
CA SER A 121 13.94 5.12 -7.67
C SER A 121 15.39 5.21 -8.15
N SER A 122 15.63 4.72 -9.36
CA SER A 122 16.83 5.08 -10.11
C SER A 122 16.61 6.51 -10.58
N ASP A 123 17.13 7.49 -9.83
CA ASP A 123 17.23 8.86 -10.34
C ASP A 123 18.41 8.93 -11.33
#